data_AF-A0A371CM13-F1
#
_entry.id   AF-A0A371CM13-F1
#
_cell.length_a   1.000
_cell.length_b   1.000
_cell.length_c   1.000
_cell.angle_alpha   90.00
_cell.angle_beta   90.00
_cell.angle_gamma   90.00
#
_symmetry.space_group_name_H-M   'P 1'
#
loop_
_entity.id
_entity.type
_entity.pdbx_description
1 polymer ?
#
loop_
_entity_poly.entity_id
_entity_poly.type
_entity_poly.pdbx_seq_one_letter_code
_entity_poly.pdbx_strand_id
1 'polypeptide(L)'
;DPKSSKWRVHFGDPEFALTGLDGQWISTIWNDDSPVVVFWVYNYKYTDNGIINRHIETSVHAIAKSLTGEEDFCVVSPDPDTGRRLQPRELPFLWAIRGLTEEGTRCLTTAHLITTTNVTIITVPRSLSNPRWVCALGGFLRPNVNVIRAAVTSVLEKDEMIAMLTELTKNNRRMRHIPPKDRAAFVIDSLEIKMTEAEDGEPVANVYLFPPTEDMKLWRAWAARMRSEKFNIFMNGTGRARRIYWCSGCRGVDHETDECRLPEMDGWKGPNPGAGDKLHTTLPILELARKKKTGRGNPHDSQTYGQRKQPMRGGGGWQGALWETRGGLGRGAKGRDNGQAGGPRGGGRRGTWNPRTPANWTPGHGRGGNYGWAGGQSQPPRW
;
A
#
# COMPACT_ATOMS: atom_id res chain seq x y z
N ASP A 1 -2.24 15.45 -20.25
CA ASP A 1 -1.17 14.50 -20.62
C ASP A 1 -1.18 13.29 -19.66
N PRO A 2 -1.53 12.09 -20.15
CA PRO A 2 -1.49 10.83 -19.38
C PRO A 2 -0.09 10.42 -18.90
N LYS A 3 0.99 10.96 -19.49
CA LYS A 3 2.37 10.68 -19.06
C LYS A 3 2.89 11.64 -17.99
N SER A 4 2.05 12.59 -17.55
CA SER A 4 2.43 13.56 -16.54
C SER A 4 2.84 12.87 -15.23
N SER A 5 3.89 13.39 -14.59
CA SER A 5 4.39 12.89 -13.30
C SER A 5 3.37 12.99 -12.17
N LYS A 6 2.27 13.75 -12.34
CA LYS A 6 1.17 13.84 -11.37
C LYS A 6 0.35 12.56 -11.24
N TRP A 7 0.42 11.66 -12.22
CA TRP A 7 -0.29 10.37 -12.19
C TRP A 7 0.56 9.23 -11.63
N ARG A 8 1.83 9.50 -11.31
CA ARG A 8 2.75 8.47 -10.83
C ARG A 8 2.41 8.10 -9.40
N VAL A 9 2.28 6.80 -9.14
CA VAL A 9 2.19 6.27 -7.79
C VAL A 9 3.60 6.15 -7.19
N HIS A 10 3.79 6.71 -6.01
CA HIS A 10 5.06 6.69 -5.29
C HIS A 10 5.00 5.72 -4.12
N PHE A 11 6.01 4.86 -3.96
CA PHE A 11 6.13 3.92 -2.84
C PHE A 11 7.16 4.37 -1.82
N GLY A 12 6.97 3.97 -0.57
CA GLY A 12 7.88 4.31 0.54
C GLY A 12 9.05 3.35 0.73
N ASP A 13 9.02 2.22 0.02
CA ASP A 13 9.99 1.13 0.11
C ASP A 13 10.10 0.41 -1.26
N PRO A 14 11.29 -0.08 -1.67
CA PRO A 14 11.49 -0.73 -2.97
C PRO A 14 10.68 -2.01 -3.15
N GLU A 15 10.39 -2.72 -2.05
CA GLU A 15 9.68 -4.01 -2.04
C GLU A 15 8.25 -3.84 -1.51
N PHE A 16 7.76 -2.61 -1.40
CA PHE A 16 6.45 -2.31 -0.85
C PHE A 16 5.32 -3.11 -1.50
N ALA A 17 5.36 -3.26 -2.82
CA ALA A 17 4.36 -4.01 -3.58
C ALA A 17 4.34 -5.51 -3.24
N LEU A 18 5.42 -6.05 -2.69
CA LEU A 18 5.54 -7.46 -2.28
C LEU A 18 5.01 -7.72 -0.87
N THR A 19 4.59 -6.68 -0.15
CA THR A 19 4.20 -6.80 1.26
C THR A 19 3.08 -7.82 1.44
N GLY A 20 3.37 -8.85 2.26
CA GLY A 20 2.41 -9.87 2.67
C GLY A 20 2.09 -10.92 1.63
N LEU A 21 2.74 -10.90 0.47
CA LEU A 21 2.65 -11.98 -0.51
C LEU A 21 3.41 -13.23 -0.04
N ASP A 22 2.89 -14.39 -0.40
CA ASP A 22 3.54 -15.68 -0.18
C ASP A 22 4.90 -15.78 -0.93
N GLY A 23 5.87 -16.45 -0.32
CA GLY A 23 7.22 -16.57 -0.87
C GLY A 23 7.29 -17.42 -2.16
N GLN A 24 6.47 -18.46 -2.28
CA GLN A 24 6.38 -19.26 -3.50
C GLN A 24 5.67 -18.47 -4.60
N TRP A 25 4.63 -17.70 -4.25
CA TRP A 25 3.99 -16.77 -5.19
C TRP A 25 5.02 -15.76 -5.74
N ILE A 26 5.77 -15.08 -4.87
CA ILE A 26 6.81 -14.13 -5.28
C ILE A 26 7.83 -14.83 -6.17
N SER A 27 8.36 -15.98 -5.74
CA SER A 27 9.34 -16.74 -6.52
C SER A 27 8.82 -17.11 -7.91
N THR A 28 7.57 -17.59 -8.00
CA THR A 28 6.95 -17.98 -9.28
C THR A 28 6.81 -16.78 -10.21
N ILE A 29 6.41 -15.62 -9.68
CA ILE A 29 6.24 -14.41 -10.48
C ILE A 29 7.58 -13.75 -10.84
N TRP A 30 8.56 -13.72 -9.94
CA TRP A 30 9.86 -13.04 -10.13
C TRP A 30 10.93 -13.88 -10.83
N ASN A 31 10.83 -15.20 -10.79
CA ASN A 31 11.75 -16.10 -11.48
C ASN A 31 11.15 -16.67 -12.78
N ASP A 32 9.99 -16.18 -13.21
CA ASP A 32 9.45 -16.50 -14.54
C ASP A 32 10.36 -15.93 -15.63
N ASP A 33 10.75 -16.77 -16.59
CA ASP A 33 11.51 -16.38 -17.78
C ASP A 33 10.63 -15.61 -18.78
N SER A 34 9.31 -15.83 -18.72
CA SER A 34 8.36 -15.13 -19.58
C SER A 34 8.13 -13.69 -19.11
N PRO A 35 7.75 -12.76 -20.01
CA PRO A 35 7.28 -11.45 -19.64
C PRO A 35 6.08 -11.52 -18.68
N VAL A 36 6.14 -10.73 -17.60
CA VAL A 36 5.06 -10.63 -16.62
C VAL A 36 4.71 -9.17 -16.37
N VAL A 37 3.42 -8.86 -16.40
CA VAL A 37 2.88 -7.58 -15.96
C VAL A 37 2.42 -7.74 -14.52
N VAL A 38 2.85 -6.86 -13.62
CA VAL A 38 2.28 -6.78 -12.28
C VAL A 38 1.38 -5.56 -12.18
N PHE A 39 0.30 -5.68 -11.44
CA PHE A 39 -0.69 -4.61 -11.33
C PHE A 39 -1.40 -4.64 -10.00
N TRP A 40 -2.09 -3.56 -9.67
CA TRP A 40 -3.07 -3.56 -8.59
C TRP A 40 -4.33 -2.84 -9.01
N VAL A 41 -5.44 -3.23 -8.40
CA VAL A 41 -6.73 -2.61 -8.64
C VAL A 41 -6.87 -1.38 -7.73
N TYR A 42 -7.30 -0.26 -8.30
CA TYR A 42 -7.58 0.96 -7.54
C TYR A 42 -8.65 0.69 -6.48
N ASN A 43 -8.37 1.13 -5.25
CA ASN A 43 -9.24 0.93 -4.09
C ASN A 43 -9.52 -0.56 -3.80
N TYR A 44 -8.52 -1.42 -4.01
CA TYR A 44 -8.62 -2.84 -3.66
C TYR A 44 -8.22 -3.09 -2.21
N LYS A 45 -9.03 -3.91 -1.54
CA LYS A 45 -8.71 -4.54 -0.26
C LYS A 45 -8.66 -6.05 -0.48
N TYR A 46 -7.62 -6.68 0.06
CA TYR A 46 -7.46 -8.13 -0.04
C TYR A 46 -8.72 -8.85 0.44
N THR A 47 -9.08 -9.92 -0.26
CA THR A 47 -10.19 -10.79 0.09
C THR A 47 -9.95 -12.20 -0.42
N ASP A 48 -10.36 -13.18 0.38
CA ASP A 48 -10.44 -14.60 0.04
C ASP A 48 -11.75 -14.96 -0.70
N ASN A 49 -12.63 -13.99 -0.94
CA ASN A 49 -13.90 -14.20 -1.61
C ASN A 49 -13.69 -14.48 -3.10
N GLY A 50 -13.84 -15.75 -3.48
CA GLY A 50 -13.68 -16.20 -4.86
C GLY A 50 -14.60 -15.51 -5.88
N ILE A 51 -15.75 -14.96 -5.47
CA ILE A 51 -16.63 -14.19 -6.37
C ILE A 51 -16.01 -12.84 -6.72
N ILE A 52 -15.43 -12.13 -5.74
CA ILE A 52 -14.72 -10.87 -5.97
C ILE A 52 -13.51 -11.12 -6.86
N ASN A 53 -12.70 -12.13 -6.52
CA ASN A 53 -11.47 -12.40 -7.23
C ASN A 53 -11.73 -12.84 -8.67
N ARG A 54 -12.76 -13.65 -8.93
CA ARG A 54 -13.19 -14.00 -10.29
C ARG A 54 -13.69 -12.79 -11.07
N HIS A 55 -14.43 -11.88 -10.45
CA HIS A 55 -14.86 -10.66 -11.13
C HIS A 55 -13.68 -9.78 -11.56
N ILE A 56 -12.69 -9.61 -10.68
CA ILE A 56 -11.45 -8.87 -11.00
C ILE A 56 -10.70 -9.57 -12.12
N GLU A 57 -10.44 -10.87 -11.98
CA GLU A 57 -9.78 -11.72 -12.98
C GLU A 57 -10.43 -11.54 -14.35
N THR A 58 -11.74 -11.76 -14.47
CA THR A 58 -12.47 -11.69 -15.74
C THR A 58 -12.46 -10.28 -16.33
N SER A 59 -12.55 -9.24 -15.49
CA SER A 59 -12.52 -7.85 -15.94
C SER A 59 -11.14 -7.44 -16.45
N VAL A 60 -10.08 -7.86 -15.75
CA VAL A 60 -8.69 -7.60 -16.17
C VAL A 60 -8.34 -8.42 -17.41
N HIS A 61 -8.83 -9.66 -17.50
CA HIS A 61 -8.68 -10.47 -18.70
C HIS A 61 -9.33 -9.81 -19.92
N ALA A 62 -10.55 -9.26 -19.77
CA ALA A 62 -11.20 -8.53 -20.85
C ALA A 62 -10.42 -7.26 -21.25
N ILE A 63 -9.86 -6.53 -20.28
CA ILE A 63 -9.01 -5.35 -20.52
C ILE A 63 -7.75 -5.76 -21.31
N ALA A 64 -7.02 -6.75 -20.84
CA ALA A 64 -5.79 -7.21 -21.48
C ALA A 64 -6.06 -7.70 -22.90
N LYS A 65 -7.06 -8.58 -23.09
CA LYS A 65 -7.50 -9.03 -24.41
C LYS A 65 -7.87 -7.88 -25.34
N SER A 66 -8.59 -6.87 -24.86
CA SER A 66 -8.99 -5.73 -25.69
C SER A 66 -7.81 -4.83 -26.10
N LEU A 67 -6.76 -4.74 -25.28
CA LEU A 67 -5.60 -3.88 -25.54
C LEU A 67 -4.49 -4.58 -26.32
N THR A 68 -4.32 -5.89 -26.12
CA THR A 68 -3.23 -6.66 -26.73
C THR A 68 -3.72 -7.56 -27.88
N GLY A 69 -5.00 -7.91 -27.91
CA GLY A 69 -5.56 -8.91 -28.84
C GLY A 69 -5.25 -10.36 -28.44
N GLU A 70 -4.53 -10.57 -27.33
CA GLU A 70 -4.13 -11.90 -26.87
C GLU A 70 -5.24 -12.58 -26.06
N GLU A 71 -5.23 -13.91 -26.03
CA GLU A 71 -6.24 -14.71 -25.29
C GLU A 71 -5.63 -15.78 -24.39
N ASP A 72 -4.42 -16.24 -24.69
CA ASP A 72 -3.74 -17.32 -23.96
C ASP A 72 -2.84 -16.75 -22.84
N PHE A 73 -3.48 -16.15 -21.84
CA PHE A 73 -2.78 -15.61 -20.67
C PHE A 73 -3.61 -15.81 -19.40
N CYS A 74 -2.95 -15.74 -18.24
CA CYS A 74 -3.57 -15.95 -16.95
C CYS A 74 -3.46 -14.69 -16.09
N VAL A 75 -4.57 -14.28 -15.47
CA VAL A 75 -4.59 -13.27 -14.41
C VAL A 75 -4.53 -13.96 -13.05
N VAL A 76 -3.47 -13.69 -12.29
CA VAL A 76 -3.14 -14.37 -11.04
C VAL A 76 -3.46 -13.46 -9.85
N SER A 77 -4.29 -13.95 -8.93
CA SER A 77 -4.63 -13.24 -7.69
C SER A 77 -3.45 -13.19 -6.70
N PRO A 78 -3.41 -12.18 -5.82
CA PRO A 78 -2.47 -12.14 -4.71
C PRO A 78 -2.69 -13.34 -3.79
N ASP A 79 -1.62 -13.99 -3.38
CA ASP A 79 -1.64 -15.07 -2.40
C ASP A 79 -0.96 -14.60 -1.10
N PRO A 80 -1.64 -14.59 0.06
CA PRO A 80 -1.06 -14.11 1.30
C PRO A 80 -0.08 -15.11 1.92
N ASP A 81 0.99 -14.58 2.52
CA ASP A 81 1.88 -15.35 3.38
C ASP A 81 1.11 -15.91 4.59
N THR A 82 0.90 -17.22 4.60
CA THR A 82 0.22 -17.95 5.69
C THR A 82 1.19 -18.40 6.79
N GLY A 83 2.50 -18.27 6.58
CA GLY A 83 3.54 -18.63 7.55
C GLY A 83 3.62 -17.69 8.75
N ARG A 84 2.98 -16.52 8.67
CA ARG A 84 2.88 -15.56 9.78
C ARG A 84 1.53 -14.87 9.84
N ARG A 85 1.20 -14.33 11.01
CA ARG A 85 -0.01 -13.52 11.18
C ARG A 85 0.17 -12.13 10.56
N LEU A 86 -0.46 -11.91 9.41
CA LEU A 86 -0.48 -10.62 8.73
C LEU A 86 -1.40 -9.62 9.44
N GLN A 87 -0.97 -8.37 9.56
CA GLN A 87 -1.85 -7.27 9.94
C GLN A 87 -2.74 -6.89 8.74
N PRO A 88 -3.95 -6.32 8.95
CA PRO A 88 -4.82 -5.91 7.83
C PRO A 88 -4.13 -4.99 6.82
N ARG A 89 -3.21 -4.15 7.32
CA ARG A 89 -2.40 -3.29 6.47
C ARG A 89 -1.45 -4.12 5.59
N GLU A 90 -0.84 -5.17 6.13
CA GLU A 90 0.16 -6.00 5.45
C GLU A 90 -0.47 -6.99 4.47
N LEU A 91 -1.79 -7.00 4.29
CA LEU A 91 -2.42 -7.92 3.35
C LEU A 91 -2.04 -7.56 1.90
N PRO A 92 -1.79 -8.58 1.06
CA PRO A 92 -1.27 -8.37 -0.28
C PRO A 92 -2.31 -7.73 -1.19
N PHE A 93 -1.83 -6.96 -2.16
CA PHE A 93 -2.68 -6.24 -3.11
C PHE A 93 -2.21 -6.34 -4.56
N LEU A 94 -1.06 -6.95 -4.78
CA LEU A 94 -0.42 -7.06 -6.08
C LEU A 94 -0.90 -8.32 -6.81
N TRP A 95 -1.39 -8.12 -8.02
CA TRP A 95 -1.81 -9.14 -8.97
C TRP A 95 -0.75 -9.28 -10.07
N ALA A 96 -0.82 -10.36 -10.85
CA ALA A 96 0.06 -10.58 -12.00
C ALA A 96 -0.73 -11.02 -13.24
N ILE A 97 -0.20 -10.73 -14.42
CA ILE A 97 -0.65 -11.27 -15.71
C ILE A 97 0.54 -12.00 -16.33
N ARG A 98 0.36 -13.30 -16.62
CA ARG A 98 1.40 -14.19 -17.16
C ARG A 98 0.96 -14.79 -18.48
N GLY A 99 1.91 -15.05 -19.37
CA GLY A 99 1.64 -15.65 -20.70
C GLY A 99 1.43 -14.63 -21.82
N LEU A 100 1.60 -13.33 -21.53
CA LEU A 100 1.59 -12.30 -22.58
C LEU A 100 2.91 -12.31 -23.36
N THR A 101 2.82 -11.92 -24.63
CA THR A 101 3.99 -11.56 -25.46
C THR A 101 4.75 -10.35 -24.87
N GLU A 102 5.97 -10.11 -25.37
CA GLU A 102 6.71 -8.89 -25.03
C GLU A 102 5.96 -7.63 -25.47
N GLU A 103 5.33 -7.67 -26.65
CA GLU A 103 4.50 -6.59 -27.18
C GLU A 103 3.28 -6.32 -26.30
N GLY A 104 2.58 -7.37 -25.87
CA GLY A 104 1.43 -7.26 -24.97
C GLY A 104 1.81 -6.71 -23.60
N THR A 105 2.89 -7.22 -23.03
CA THR A 105 3.48 -6.73 -21.77
C THR A 105 3.86 -5.25 -21.89
N ARG A 106 4.53 -4.87 -22.98
CA ARG A 106 4.89 -3.47 -23.24
C ARG A 106 3.66 -2.59 -23.42
N CYS A 107 2.63 -3.07 -24.12
CA CYS A 107 1.37 -2.35 -24.31
C CYS A 107 0.72 -2.02 -22.96
N LEU A 108 0.52 -3.03 -22.10
CA LEU A 108 -0.11 -2.85 -20.79
C LEU A 108 0.73 -1.99 -19.84
N THR A 109 2.05 -2.19 -19.79
CA THR A 109 2.93 -1.41 -18.92
C THR A 109 3.10 0.04 -19.39
N THR A 110 3.03 0.29 -20.70
CA THR A 110 3.02 1.65 -21.26
C THR A 110 1.71 2.38 -20.97
N ALA A 111 0.58 1.67 -20.97
CA ALA A 111 -0.71 2.25 -20.61
C ALA A 111 -0.72 2.77 -19.16
N HIS A 112 -0.02 2.10 -18.25
CA HIS A 112 0.19 2.41 -16.82
C HIS A 112 -1.07 2.51 -15.96
N LEU A 113 -2.10 3.23 -16.39
CA LEU A 113 -3.39 3.37 -15.73
C LEU A 113 -4.49 3.08 -16.74
N ILE A 114 -5.30 2.06 -16.47
CA ILE A 114 -6.39 1.65 -17.34
C ILE A 114 -7.68 1.65 -16.53
N THR A 115 -8.67 2.43 -16.97
CA THR A 115 -9.94 2.60 -16.27
C THR A 115 -11.11 2.06 -17.08
N THR A 116 -11.94 1.26 -16.43
CA THR A 116 -13.21 0.74 -16.95
C THR A 116 -14.29 0.87 -15.88
N THR A 117 -15.55 0.67 -16.26
CA THR A 117 -16.66 0.65 -15.29
C THR A 117 -16.56 -0.51 -14.30
N ASN A 118 -15.90 -1.61 -14.67
CA ASN A 118 -15.78 -2.80 -13.83
C ASN A 118 -14.61 -2.67 -12.86
N VAL A 119 -13.41 -2.37 -13.38
CA VAL A 119 -12.19 -2.20 -12.60
C VAL A 119 -11.31 -1.10 -13.19
N THR A 120 -10.55 -0.44 -12.32
CA THR A 120 -9.44 0.41 -12.70
C THR A 120 -8.15 -0.22 -12.18
N ILE A 121 -7.18 -0.42 -13.07
CA ILE A 121 -5.90 -1.06 -12.74
C ILE A 121 -4.74 -0.11 -12.99
N ILE A 122 -3.74 -0.22 -12.13
CA ILE A 122 -2.44 0.43 -12.29
C ILE A 122 -1.43 -0.66 -12.60
N THR A 123 -0.86 -0.61 -13.79
CA THR A 123 0.11 -1.58 -14.32
C THR A 123 1.52 -1.02 -14.23
N VAL A 124 2.46 -1.88 -13.86
CA VAL A 124 3.89 -1.56 -13.85
C VAL A 124 4.69 -2.76 -14.37
N PRO A 125 5.88 -2.55 -14.96
CA PRO A 125 6.75 -3.66 -15.30
C PRO A 125 7.15 -4.42 -14.04
N ARG A 126 7.32 -5.75 -14.15
CA ARG A 126 7.91 -6.60 -13.10
C ARG A 126 9.35 -6.19 -12.84
N SER A 127 9.52 -5.15 -12.03
CA SER A 127 10.81 -4.58 -11.67
C SER A 127 10.71 -3.98 -10.28
N LEU A 128 11.76 -4.18 -9.48
CA LEU A 128 11.92 -3.53 -8.20
C LEU A 128 12.96 -2.43 -8.36
N SER A 129 12.63 -1.22 -7.93
CA SER A 129 13.54 -0.10 -8.01
C SER A 129 13.41 0.79 -6.78
N ASN A 130 14.53 1.40 -6.39
CA ASN A 130 14.54 2.32 -5.26
C ASN A 130 13.61 3.50 -5.54
N PRO A 131 12.66 3.81 -4.64
CA PRO A 131 11.76 4.94 -4.82
C PRO A 131 12.48 6.28 -4.83
N ARG A 132 11.93 7.23 -5.59
CA ARG A 132 12.33 8.64 -5.48
C ARG A 132 11.80 9.30 -4.22
N TRP A 133 10.62 8.91 -3.77
CA TRP A 133 10.04 9.44 -2.54
C TRP A 133 10.85 8.96 -1.34
N VAL A 134 11.27 9.89 -0.49
CA VAL A 134 12.10 9.59 0.69
C VAL A 134 11.27 9.67 1.95
N CYS A 135 10.55 10.78 2.14
CA CYS A 135 9.69 11.00 3.31
C CYS A 135 8.65 12.10 3.06
N ALA A 136 7.62 12.11 3.90
CA ALA A 136 6.69 13.23 4.06
C ALA A 136 7.06 13.96 5.36
N LEU A 137 7.25 15.27 5.30
CA LEU A 137 7.61 16.12 6.43
C LEU A 137 6.39 16.91 6.92
N GLY A 138 6.12 16.84 8.21
CA GLY A 138 5.14 17.68 8.93
C GLY A 138 5.82 18.55 9.97
N GLY A 139 5.07 19.44 10.62
CA GLY A 139 5.56 20.37 11.64
C GLY A 139 5.95 21.77 11.12
N PHE A 140 5.70 22.06 9.84
CA PHE A 140 5.90 23.39 9.28
C PHE A 140 4.68 24.28 9.55
N LEU A 141 4.93 25.57 9.84
CA LEU A 141 3.86 26.53 10.12
C LEU A 141 3.17 27.04 8.85
N ARG A 142 3.87 27.06 7.72
CA ARG A 142 3.37 27.52 6.41
C ARG A 142 3.89 26.64 5.27
N PRO A 143 3.12 26.45 4.19
CA PRO A 143 3.52 25.66 3.03
C PRO A 143 4.49 26.40 2.09
N ASN A 144 5.59 26.94 2.63
CA ASN A 144 6.60 27.65 1.83
C ASN A 144 7.62 26.67 1.25
N VAL A 145 7.38 26.23 0.01
CA VAL A 145 8.22 25.26 -0.71
C VAL A 145 9.69 25.67 -0.78
N ASN A 146 9.99 26.95 -1.01
CA ASN A 146 11.38 27.41 -1.17
C ASN A 146 12.16 27.32 0.14
N VAL A 147 11.53 27.72 1.24
CA VAL A 147 12.15 27.66 2.57
C VAL A 147 12.29 26.20 3.04
N ILE A 148 11.30 25.36 2.76
CA ILE A 148 11.35 23.92 3.04
C ILE A 148 12.45 23.24 2.22
N ARG A 149 12.55 23.55 0.92
CA ARG A 149 13.61 23.04 0.05
C ARG A 149 14.98 23.40 0.61
N ALA A 150 15.21 24.67 0.97
CA ALA A 150 16.47 25.11 1.56
C ALA A 150 16.82 24.36 2.87
N ALA A 151 15.83 24.04 3.70
CA ALA A 151 16.04 23.27 4.92
C ALA A 151 16.38 21.79 4.67
N VAL A 152 15.82 21.19 3.61
CA VAL A 152 16.18 19.84 3.19
C VAL A 152 17.57 19.83 2.57
N THR A 153 17.88 20.81 1.72
CA THR A 153 19.21 21.01 1.13
C THR A 153 20.28 21.17 2.21
N SER A 154 20.06 22.01 3.23
CA SER A 154 21.06 22.20 4.30
C SER A 154 21.35 20.93 5.11
N VAL A 155 20.39 20.02 5.22
CA VAL A 155 20.61 18.69 5.82
C VAL A 155 21.42 17.79 4.88
N LEU A 156 21.12 17.81 3.59
CA LEU A 156 21.85 17.04 2.57
C LEU A 156 23.30 17.52 2.40
N GLU A 157 23.56 18.81 2.61
CA GLU A 157 24.88 19.45 2.48
C GLU A 157 25.76 19.32 3.73
N LYS A 158 25.28 18.68 4.81
CA LYS A 158 26.15 18.34 5.95
C LYS A 158 27.28 17.42 5.49
N ASP A 159 28.50 17.65 5.99
CA ASP A 159 29.69 16.86 5.63
C ASP A 159 29.45 15.34 5.74
N GLU A 160 28.79 14.88 6.81
CA GLU A 160 28.44 13.47 7.00
C GLU A 160 27.50 12.93 5.91
N MET A 161 26.52 13.72 5.47
CA MET A 161 25.55 13.33 4.45
C MET A 161 26.19 13.36 3.06
N ILE A 162 27.03 14.35 2.77
CA ILE A 162 27.82 14.40 1.53
C ILE A 162 28.75 13.19 1.44
N ALA A 163 29.46 12.85 2.52
CA ALA A 163 30.34 11.68 2.56
C ALA A 163 29.55 10.39 2.31
N MET A 164 28.38 10.24 2.94
CA MET A 164 27.49 9.09 2.72
C MET A 164 26.97 9.02 1.29
N LEU A 165 26.49 10.13 0.71
CA LEU A 165 26.04 10.19 -0.68
C LEU A 165 27.17 9.88 -1.67
N THR A 166 28.37 10.38 -1.40
CA THR A 166 29.57 10.10 -2.20
C THR A 166 29.85 8.59 -2.22
N GLU A 167 29.75 7.91 -1.08
CA GLU A 167 29.91 6.45 -1.01
C GLU A 167 28.81 5.72 -1.79
N LEU A 168 27.54 6.06 -1.53
CA LEU A 168 26.38 5.39 -2.14
C LEU A 168 26.37 5.50 -3.67
N THR A 169 26.89 6.58 -4.21
CA THR A 169 26.88 6.88 -5.65
C THR A 169 28.02 6.23 -6.43
N LYS A 170 29.04 5.66 -5.77
CA LYS A 170 30.23 5.07 -6.44
C LYS A 170 29.86 4.00 -7.46
N ASN A 171 28.98 3.08 -7.07
CA ASN A 171 28.63 1.90 -7.87
C ASN A 171 27.26 2.00 -8.56
N ASN A 172 26.60 3.16 -8.50
CA ASN A 172 25.29 3.33 -9.11
C ASN A 172 25.39 3.36 -10.63
N ARG A 173 24.86 2.34 -11.33
CA ARG A 173 24.99 2.25 -12.79
C ARG A 173 24.26 3.38 -13.50
N ARG A 174 23.19 3.90 -12.91
CA ARG A 174 22.38 4.98 -13.47
C ARG A 174 23.12 6.32 -13.48
N MET A 175 24.21 6.46 -12.75
CA MET A 175 25.05 7.67 -12.70
C MET A 175 26.43 7.48 -13.34
N ARG A 176 26.65 6.40 -14.10
CA ARG A 176 27.94 6.15 -14.78
C ARG A 176 28.36 7.26 -15.75
N HIS A 177 27.39 7.93 -16.35
CA HIS A 177 27.62 9.05 -17.26
C HIS A 177 27.99 10.37 -16.54
N ILE A 178 27.90 10.39 -15.20
CA ILE A 178 28.23 11.55 -14.37
C ILE A 178 29.60 11.33 -13.73
N PRO A 179 30.53 12.30 -13.80
CA PRO A 179 31.84 12.19 -13.15
C PRO A 179 31.69 11.91 -11.64
N PRO A 180 32.50 11.00 -11.03
CA PRO A 180 32.31 10.58 -9.65
C PRO A 180 32.19 11.72 -8.63
N LYS A 181 32.96 12.79 -8.80
CA LYS A 181 32.95 13.98 -7.94
C LYS A 181 31.62 14.76 -7.97
N ASP A 182 30.85 14.65 -9.04
CA ASP A 182 29.63 15.44 -9.27
C ASP A 182 28.36 14.64 -8.93
N ARG A 183 28.48 13.34 -8.61
CA ARG A 183 27.32 12.46 -8.39
C ARG A 183 26.53 12.77 -7.13
N ALA A 184 27.22 13.13 -6.04
CA ALA A 184 26.54 13.54 -4.81
C ALA A 184 25.74 14.84 -5.05
N ALA A 185 26.37 15.83 -5.69
CA ALA A 185 25.70 17.07 -6.09
C ALA A 185 24.49 16.80 -6.98
N PHE A 186 24.62 15.94 -8.00
CA PHE A 186 23.49 15.54 -8.85
C PHE A 186 22.30 14.97 -8.06
N VAL A 187 22.55 14.14 -7.04
CA VAL A 187 21.48 13.63 -6.17
C VAL A 187 20.82 14.78 -5.41
N ILE A 188 21.59 15.69 -4.84
CA ILE A 188 21.05 16.86 -4.10
C ILE A 188 20.26 17.78 -5.04
N ASP A 189 20.77 18.07 -6.23
CA ASP A 189 20.14 18.92 -7.25
C ASP A 189 18.83 18.33 -7.78
N SER A 190 18.67 17.00 -7.69
CA SER A 190 17.42 16.32 -8.05
C SER A 190 16.29 16.47 -7.02
N LEU A 191 16.53 17.24 -5.95
CA LEU A 191 15.57 17.49 -4.88
C LEU A 191 14.30 18.18 -5.41
N GLU A 192 13.19 17.47 -5.25
CA GLU A 192 11.86 17.94 -5.58
C GLU A 192 11.01 17.89 -4.31
N ILE A 193 10.30 18.99 -4.03
CA ILE A 193 9.37 19.12 -2.90
C ILE A 193 7.97 19.33 -3.47
N LYS A 194 7.02 18.49 -3.07
CA LYS A 194 5.60 18.70 -3.37
C LYS A 194 4.82 18.88 -2.08
N MET A 195 3.98 19.89 -2.04
CA MET A 195 3.08 20.11 -0.91
C MET A 195 1.78 19.34 -1.11
N THR A 196 1.32 18.71 -0.04
CA THR A 196 -0.04 18.21 0.11
C THR A 196 -0.58 18.73 1.44
N GLU A 197 -1.88 18.56 1.64
CA GLU A 197 -2.53 18.82 2.92
C GLU A 197 -2.84 17.47 3.58
N ALA A 198 -2.73 17.41 4.90
CA ALA A 198 -3.25 16.29 5.69
C ALA A 198 -4.73 16.51 6.02
N GLU A 199 -5.45 15.47 6.44
CA GLU A 199 -6.86 15.54 6.84
C GLU A 199 -7.16 16.61 7.91
N ASP A 200 -6.18 16.93 8.77
CA ASP A 200 -6.29 17.96 9.81
C ASP A 200 -5.92 19.38 9.34
N GLY A 201 -5.68 19.57 8.04
CA GLY A 201 -5.25 20.84 7.45
C GLY A 201 -3.75 21.12 7.61
N GLU A 202 -2.96 20.21 8.19
CA GLU A 202 -1.51 20.40 8.34
C GLU A 202 -0.81 20.37 6.97
N PRO A 203 0.05 21.35 6.64
CA PRO A 203 0.83 21.30 5.41
C PRO A 203 1.89 20.20 5.49
N VAL A 204 1.88 19.30 4.50
CA VAL A 204 2.80 18.18 4.39
C VAL A 204 3.72 18.39 3.20
N ALA A 205 5.03 18.35 3.43
CA ALA A 205 6.03 18.44 2.37
C ALA A 205 6.57 17.06 2.01
N ASN A 206 6.23 16.55 0.83
CA ASN A 206 6.77 15.32 0.28
C ASN A 206 8.12 15.57 -0.38
N VAL A 207 9.14 14.84 0.07
CA VAL A 207 10.53 14.95 -0.36
C VAL A 207 10.85 13.85 -1.37
N TYR A 208 11.30 14.27 -2.55
CA TYR A 208 11.71 13.38 -3.63
C TYR A 208 13.15 13.66 -4.03
N LEU A 209 13.93 12.60 -4.21
CA LEU A 209 15.32 12.65 -4.66
C LEU A 209 15.56 11.53 -5.69
N PHE A 210 16.56 11.69 -6.54
CA PHE A 210 17.09 10.59 -7.31
C PHE A 210 17.74 9.58 -6.35
N PRO A 211 17.46 8.27 -6.44
CA PRO A 211 18.03 7.29 -5.52
C PRO A 211 19.57 7.27 -5.63
N PRO A 212 20.32 7.48 -4.53
CA PRO A 212 21.77 7.59 -4.59
C PRO A 212 22.44 6.26 -4.96
N THR A 213 21.76 5.13 -4.75
CA THR A 213 22.24 3.78 -5.04
C THR A 213 21.13 2.93 -5.69
N GLU A 214 21.51 1.83 -6.34
CA GLU A 214 20.60 0.77 -6.79
C GLU A 214 20.44 -0.34 -5.73
N ASP A 215 21.32 -0.40 -4.74
CA ASP A 215 21.22 -1.36 -3.63
C ASP A 215 20.08 -0.95 -2.68
N MET A 216 19.08 -1.83 -2.54
CA MET A 216 17.88 -1.55 -1.74
C MET A 216 18.17 -1.48 -0.24
N LYS A 217 19.13 -2.26 0.27
CA LYS A 217 19.49 -2.24 1.70
C LYS A 217 20.19 -0.93 2.04
N LEU A 218 21.13 -0.50 1.21
CA LEU A 218 21.83 0.77 1.37
C LEU A 218 20.88 1.96 1.21
N TRP A 219 19.95 1.91 0.24
CA TRP A 219 18.92 2.94 0.09
C TRP A 219 18.02 3.02 1.33
N ARG A 220 17.57 1.90 1.90
CA ARG A 220 16.76 1.88 3.13
C ARG A 220 17.49 2.51 4.31
N ALA A 221 18.77 2.19 4.50
CA ALA A 221 19.59 2.77 5.56
C ALA A 221 19.71 4.29 5.40
N TRP A 222 19.99 4.76 4.18
CA TRP A 222 20.05 6.19 3.87
C TRP A 222 18.71 6.90 4.05
N ALA A 223 17.61 6.32 3.55
CA ALA A 223 16.27 6.87 3.72
C ALA A 223 15.86 6.91 5.20
N ALA A 224 16.23 5.91 6.00
CA ALA A 224 16.02 5.91 7.44
C ALA A 224 16.82 7.03 8.13
N ARG A 225 18.07 7.28 7.71
CA ARG A 225 18.86 8.43 8.18
C ARG A 225 18.13 9.74 7.88
N MET A 226 17.74 9.98 6.62
CA MET A 226 16.94 11.15 6.22
C MET A 226 15.66 11.32 7.05
N ARG A 227 14.93 10.22 7.32
CA ARG A 227 13.70 10.23 8.13
C ARG A 227 13.92 10.53 9.61
N SER A 228 15.15 10.38 10.12
CA SER A 228 15.48 10.67 11.52
C SER A 228 16.00 12.10 11.75
N GLU A 229 16.30 12.83 10.68
CA GLU A 229 16.76 14.21 10.74
C GLU A 229 15.65 15.20 11.17
N LYS A 230 16.09 16.36 11.64
CA LYS A 230 15.22 17.52 11.90
C LYS A 230 15.51 18.59 10.86
N PHE A 231 14.47 19.01 10.14
CA PHE A 231 14.55 20.03 9.10
C PHE A 231 14.15 21.37 9.70
N ASN A 232 15.07 21.96 10.46
CA ASN A 232 14.76 23.15 11.25
C ASN A 232 14.78 24.43 10.41
N ILE A 233 13.69 25.19 10.47
CA ILE A 233 13.59 26.53 9.91
C ILE A 233 13.12 27.44 11.04
N PHE A 234 14.01 28.30 11.53
CA PHE A 234 13.68 29.22 12.63
C PHE A 234 12.37 29.98 12.39
N MET A 235 12.10 30.41 11.15
CA MET A 235 10.91 31.19 10.79
C MET A 235 9.67 30.36 10.40
N ASN A 236 9.78 29.04 10.22
CA ASN A 236 8.70 28.21 9.66
C ASN A 236 8.46 26.89 10.42
N GLY A 237 8.99 26.75 11.63
CA GLY A 237 8.90 25.54 12.42
C GLY A 237 9.96 24.49 12.08
N THR A 238 9.84 23.31 12.70
CA THR A 238 10.80 22.22 12.52
C THR A 238 10.12 21.04 11.85
N GLY A 239 10.51 20.79 10.60
CA GLY A 239 10.05 19.63 9.84
C GLY A 239 10.58 18.32 10.42
N ARG A 240 9.69 17.32 10.53
CA ARG A 240 10.03 15.94 10.91
C ARG A 240 9.28 14.96 10.03
N ALA A 241 9.88 13.81 9.76
CA ALA A 241 9.22 12.77 8.99
C ALA A 241 7.94 12.30 9.71
N ARG A 242 6.80 12.35 9.01
CA ARG A 242 5.54 11.75 9.44
C ARG A 242 5.62 10.23 9.33
N ARG A 243 4.71 9.55 10.03
CA ARG A 243 4.49 8.12 9.81
C ARG A 243 4.05 7.91 8.36
N ILE A 244 4.62 6.91 7.70
CA ILE A 244 4.22 6.54 6.34
C ILE A 244 2.78 6.04 6.37
N TYR A 245 1.93 6.74 5.63
CA TYR A 245 0.57 6.33 5.30
C TYR A 245 0.52 5.93 3.82
N TRP A 246 -0.53 5.21 3.42
CA TRP A 246 -0.78 4.87 2.03
C TRP A 246 -2.18 5.28 1.61
N CYS A 247 -2.31 5.84 0.41
CA CYS A 247 -3.60 6.05 -0.20
C CYS A 247 -4.32 4.71 -0.34
N SER A 248 -5.54 4.60 0.20
CA SER A 248 -6.33 3.37 0.09
C SER A 248 -6.76 3.07 -1.35
N GLY A 249 -6.83 4.09 -2.20
CA GLY A 249 -7.08 4.02 -3.64
C GLY A 249 -5.86 3.50 -4.42
N CYS A 250 -4.86 4.36 -4.62
CA CYS A 250 -3.74 4.07 -5.52
C CYS A 250 -2.56 3.36 -4.86
N ARG A 251 -2.55 3.22 -3.52
CA ARG A 251 -1.43 2.70 -2.69
C ARG A 251 -0.16 3.57 -2.66
N GLY A 252 -0.22 4.80 -3.19
CA GLY A 252 0.84 5.79 -3.09
C GLY A 252 1.05 6.29 -1.65
N VAL A 253 2.26 6.74 -1.31
CA VAL A 253 2.60 7.20 0.05
C VAL A 253 2.74 8.72 0.19
N ASP A 254 2.54 9.45 -0.90
CA ASP A 254 2.79 10.88 -0.99
C ASP A 254 1.56 11.77 -0.82
N HIS A 255 0.40 11.17 -0.57
CA HIS A 255 -0.86 11.86 -0.36
C HIS A 255 -1.79 11.01 0.51
N GLU A 256 -2.76 11.68 1.14
CA GLU A 256 -3.85 11.01 1.83
C GLU A 256 -4.93 10.57 0.81
N THR A 257 -5.93 9.79 1.23
CA THR A 257 -6.84 9.13 0.27
C THR A 257 -7.72 10.13 -0.49
N ASP A 258 -8.17 11.18 0.20
CA ASP A 258 -8.95 12.31 -0.31
C ASP A 258 -8.18 13.18 -1.30
N GLU A 259 -6.87 13.35 -1.11
CA GLU A 259 -5.95 14.07 -2.01
C GLU A 259 -5.48 13.22 -3.21
N CYS A 260 -6.07 12.04 -3.44
CA CYS A 260 -5.71 11.19 -4.56
C CYS A 260 -6.13 11.81 -5.88
N ARG A 261 -5.16 12.15 -6.73
CA ARG A 261 -5.43 12.79 -8.02
C ARG A 261 -5.82 11.84 -9.15
N LEU A 262 -5.62 10.52 -9.02
CA LEU A 262 -5.95 9.59 -10.11
C LEU A 262 -7.39 9.74 -10.65
N PRO A 263 -8.42 9.93 -9.80
CA PRO A 263 -9.79 10.21 -10.24
C PRO A 263 -9.98 11.51 -11.02
N GLU A 264 -9.06 12.46 -10.94
CA GLU A 264 -9.07 13.71 -11.72
C GLU A 264 -8.60 13.52 -13.17
N MET A 265 -8.20 12.30 -13.55
CA MET A 265 -7.80 12.04 -14.93
C MET A 265 -9.00 12.13 -15.87
N ASP A 266 -8.83 12.85 -16.98
CA ASP A 266 -9.86 12.92 -18.03
C ASP A 266 -10.28 11.52 -18.49
N GLY A 267 -11.58 11.25 -18.49
CA GLY A 267 -12.12 9.95 -18.87
C GLY A 267 -12.07 8.88 -17.77
N TRP A 268 -11.83 9.26 -16.52
CA TRP A 268 -11.93 8.36 -15.36
C TRP A 268 -13.29 7.64 -15.30
N LYS A 269 -13.26 6.31 -15.18
CA LYS A 269 -14.45 5.44 -15.04
C LYS A 269 -14.48 4.66 -13.73
N GLY A 270 -13.52 4.92 -12.85
CA GLY A 270 -13.40 4.26 -11.55
C GLY A 270 -14.24 4.91 -10.44
N PRO A 271 -14.27 4.34 -9.23
CA PRO A 271 -14.91 4.95 -8.09
C PRO A 271 -14.15 6.21 -7.69
N ASN A 272 -14.86 7.23 -7.24
CA ASN A 272 -14.27 8.42 -6.64
C ASN A 272 -14.32 8.31 -5.10
N PRO A 273 -13.19 8.02 -4.42
CA PRO A 273 -13.20 7.85 -2.96
C PRO A 273 -13.63 9.11 -2.21
N GLY A 274 -13.29 10.30 -2.73
CA GLY A 274 -13.69 11.59 -2.15
C GLY A 274 -15.18 11.88 -2.28
N ALA A 275 -15.89 11.18 -3.18
CA ALA A 275 -17.33 11.27 -3.34
C ALA A 275 -18.11 10.19 -2.54
N GLY A 276 -17.42 9.34 -1.77
CA GLY A 276 -18.03 8.25 -1.00
C GLY A 276 -18.41 7.01 -1.83
N ASP A 277 -17.89 6.88 -3.05
CA ASP A 277 -18.15 5.72 -3.90
C ASP A 277 -17.61 4.43 -3.28
N LYS A 278 -18.39 3.35 -3.40
CA LYS A 278 -17.98 2.02 -2.94
C LYS A 278 -16.91 1.43 -3.87
N LEU A 279 -16.10 0.52 -3.32
CA LEU A 279 -15.03 -0.19 -4.05
C LEU A 279 -15.60 -0.78 -5.35
N HIS A 280 -14.81 -0.82 -6.43
CA HIS A 280 -15.12 -1.59 -7.64
C HIS A 280 -15.52 -3.04 -7.33
N THR A 281 -15.03 -3.59 -6.22
CA THR A 281 -15.31 -4.94 -5.76
C THR A 281 -16.65 -5.12 -5.03
N THR A 282 -17.30 -4.04 -4.58
CA THR A 282 -18.57 -4.13 -3.83
C THR A 282 -19.81 -3.84 -4.68
N LEU A 283 -19.70 -2.98 -5.70
CA LEU A 283 -20.85 -2.57 -6.51
C LEU A 283 -21.43 -3.73 -7.36
N PRO A 284 -20.63 -4.50 -8.12
CA PRO A 284 -21.15 -5.58 -8.97
C PRO A 284 -21.74 -6.74 -8.15
N ILE A 285 -21.19 -7.01 -6.96
CA ILE A 285 -21.67 -8.09 -6.09
C ILE A 285 -22.98 -7.74 -5.41
N LEU A 286 -23.18 -6.49 -5.00
CA LEU A 286 -24.47 -6.03 -4.48
C LEU A 286 -25.55 -6.10 -5.58
N GLU A 287 -25.20 -5.79 -6.83
CA GLU A 287 -26.12 -5.95 -7.96
C GLU A 287 -26.43 -7.41 -8.28
N LEU A 288 -25.42 -8.30 -8.30
CA LEU A 288 -25.61 -9.75 -8.47
C LEU A 288 -26.44 -10.36 -7.33
N ALA A 289 -26.20 -9.94 -6.07
CA ALA A 289 -26.97 -10.37 -4.91
C ALA A 289 -28.42 -9.84 -4.96
N ARG A 290 -28.64 -8.62 -5.44
CA ARG A 290 -29.99 -8.05 -5.65
C ARG A 290 -30.76 -8.78 -6.75
N LYS A 291 -30.13 -9.07 -7.90
CA LYS A 291 -30.74 -9.86 -9.00
C LYS A 291 -31.12 -11.27 -8.57
N LYS A 292 -30.36 -11.89 -7.65
CA LYS A 292 -30.70 -13.23 -7.12
C LYS A 292 -31.93 -13.22 -6.20
N LYS A 293 -32.27 -12.09 -5.58
CA LYS A 293 -33.47 -11.94 -4.73
C LYS A 293 -34.76 -11.68 -5.54
N THR A 294 -34.67 -11.12 -6.74
CA THR A 294 -35.85 -10.80 -7.57
C THR A 294 -36.27 -11.93 -8.51
N GLY A 295 -35.52 -13.05 -8.56
CA GLY A 295 -35.78 -14.19 -9.45
C GLY A 295 -36.66 -15.32 -8.89
N ARG A 296 -37.23 -15.19 -7.68
CA ARG A 296 -38.27 -16.11 -7.17
C ARG A 296 -39.65 -15.44 -7.25
N GLY A 297 -40.04 -15.09 -8.47
CA GLY A 297 -41.42 -14.75 -8.81
C GLY A 297 -42.19 -16.02 -9.16
N ASN A 298 -43.13 -16.37 -8.30
CA ASN A 298 -44.12 -17.42 -8.46
C ASN A 298 -45.10 -17.07 -9.61
N PRO A 299 -45.55 -18.05 -10.42
CA PRO A 299 -46.85 -17.92 -11.06
C PRO A 299 -47.76 -19.13 -10.78
N HIS A 300 -49.01 -18.85 -10.36
CA HIS A 300 -50.28 -19.59 -10.56
C HIS A 300 -50.27 -21.14 -10.47
N ASP A 301 -51.15 -21.86 -9.77
CA ASP A 301 -52.60 -21.73 -9.72
C ASP A 301 -53.23 -22.81 -8.79
N SER A 302 -54.50 -22.61 -8.41
CA SER A 302 -55.53 -23.62 -8.08
C SER A 302 -55.52 -24.44 -6.76
N GLN A 303 -56.56 -24.14 -5.96
CA GLN A 303 -57.60 -25.05 -5.42
C GLN A 303 -57.31 -26.24 -4.45
N THR A 304 -58.15 -26.24 -3.40
CA THR A 304 -58.83 -27.36 -2.70
C THR A 304 -58.13 -28.21 -1.61
N TYR A 305 -58.73 -28.13 -0.41
CA TYR A 305 -59.22 -29.20 0.47
C TYR A 305 -58.33 -30.44 0.78
N GLY A 306 -58.14 -30.67 2.09
CA GLY A 306 -58.28 -32.03 2.65
C GLY A 306 -57.04 -32.69 3.27
N GLN A 307 -57.12 -32.89 4.59
CA GLN A 307 -56.72 -34.11 5.33
C GLN A 307 -55.24 -34.57 5.42
N ARG A 308 -54.78 -34.53 6.69
CA ARG A 308 -54.29 -35.64 7.53
C ARG A 308 -53.00 -36.43 7.15
N LYS A 309 -52.13 -36.48 8.19
CA LYS A 309 -51.20 -37.53 8.67
C LYS A 309 -49.73 -37.50 8.17
N GLN A 310 -48.88 -37.19 9.17
CA GLN A 310 -47.49 -37.58 9.50
C GLN A 310 -46.88 -38.86 8.85
N PRO A 311 -45.63 -39.25 9.18
CA PRO A 311 -44.34 -38.56 8.99
C PRO A 311 -43.27 -39.51 8.36
N MET A 312 -42.17 -38.99 7.80
CA MET A 312 -40.80 -39.56 7.97
C MET A 312 -39.75 -38.89 7.05
N ARG A 313 -38.75 -38.32 7.73
CA ARG A 313 -37.30 -38.56 7.58
C ARG A 313 -36.56 -38.23 6.26
N GLY A 314 -35.66 -37.26 6.41
CA GLY A 314 -34.34 -37.19 5.77
C GLY A 314 -34.27 -36.22 4.60
N GLY A 315 -33.41 -35.19 4.57
CA GLY A 315 -32.35 -34.74 5.45
C GLY A 315 -31.55 -33.63 4.76
N GLY A 316 -30.87 -32.77 5.54
CA GLY A 316 -29.73 -31.99 5.04
C GLY A 316 -29.97 -30.52 4.70
N GLY A 317 -30.66 -29.78 5.56
CA GLY A 317 -30.70 -28.33 5.55
C GLY A 317 -29.52 -27.70 6.32
N TRP A 318 -28.98 -26.64 5.73
CA TRP A 318 -27.99 -25.71 6.28
C TRP A 318 -28.33 -25.24 7.70
N GLN A 319 -27.37 -25.33 8.62
CA GLN A 319 -27.41 -24.60 9.89
C GLN A 319 -26.11 -23.84 10.09
N GLY A 320 -26.24 -22.51 10.07
CA GLY A 320 -25.31 -21.63 10.76
C GLY A 320 -25.45 -21.83 12.26
N ALA A 321 -24.34 -21.81 12.96
CA ALA A 321 -24.28 -21.85 14.41
C ALA A 321 -23.58 -20.58 14.93
N LEU A 322 -24.42 -19.60 15.24
CA LEU A 322 -24.19 -18.64 16.31
C LEU A 322 -24.17 -19.47 17.61
N TRP A 323 -23.07 -19.45 18.35
CA TRP A 323 -22.95 -20.17 19.62
C TRP A 323 -23.44 -19.30 20.77
N GLU A 324 -24.43 -19.83 21.47
CA GLU A 324 -24.98 -19.31 22.71
C GLU A 324 -24.06 -19.59 23.90
N THR A 325 -24.03 -18.60 24.78
CA THR A 325 -23.66 -18.66 26.20
C THR A 325 -24.58 -19.62 26.96
N ARG A 326 -24.03 -20.42 27.88
CA ARG A 326 -24.81 -21.28 28.78
C ARG A 326 -24.50 -20.97 30.25
N GLY A 327 -25.57 -20.90 31.04
CA GLY A 327 -25.57 -20.98 32.51
C GLY A 327 -26.01 -19.65 33.15
N GLY A 328 -27.04 -19.56 33.99
CA GLY A 328 -27.92 -20.54 34.60
C GLY A 328 -28.53 -19.90 35.86
N LEU A 329 -29.81 -20.20 36.11
CA LEU A 329 -30.51 -20.20 37.41
C LEU A 329 -30.58 -18.90 38.25
N GLY A 330 -31.79 -18.46 38.59
CA GLY A 330 -31.99 -17.63 39.78
C GLY A 330 -33.29 -16.82 39.81
N ARG A 331 -34.24 -17.26 40.63
CA ARG A 331 -35.51 -16.61 40.94
C ARG A 331 -35.33 -15.26 41.68
N GLY A 332 -36.26 -14.33 41.45
CA GLY A 332 -36.98 -13.67 42.55
C GLY A 332 -36.71 -12.18 42.83
N ALA A 333 -37.82 -11.45 42.84
CA ALA A 333 -38.18 -10.33 43.74
C ALA A 333 -37.64 -8.90 43.51
N LYS A 334 -38.60 -8.01 43.24
CA LYS A 334 -38.85 -6.66 43.82
C LYS A 334 -37.68 -5.91 44.48
N GLY A 335 -37.49 -4.65 44.09
CA GLY A 335 -36.88 -3.64 44.99
C GLY A 335 -36.39 -2.36 44.34
N ARG A 336 -37.18 -1.29 44.49
CA ARG A 336 -36.88 0.13 44.74
C ARG A 336 -35.43 0.70 44.67
N ASP A 337 -35.43 1.95 44.20
CA ASP A 337 -34.73 3.16 44.69
C ASP A 337 -33.25 3.48 44.35
N ASN A 338 -33.12 4.75 43.92
CA ASN A 338 -32.10 5.76 44.19
C ASN A 338 -30.64 5.59 43.75
N GLY A 339 -30.26 6.41 42.76
CA GLY A 339 -29.43 7.62 42.99
C GLY A 339 -27.94 7.44 43.32
N GLN A 340 -27.08 7.96 42.42
CA GLN A 340 -25.82 8.71 42.68
C GLN A 340 -25.04 8.79 41.36
N ALA A 341 -24.85 9.98 40.76
CA ALA A 341 -23.89 11.02 41.14
C ALA A 341 -22.42 10.58 41.00
N GLY A 342 -21.68 11.33 40.16
CA GLY A 342 -20.27 11.65 40.44
C GLY A 342 -19.22 11.13 39.45
N GLY A 343 -18.72 12.04 38.62
CA GLY A 343 -17.27 12.25 38.55
C GLY A 343 -16.56 11.98 37.22
N PRO A 344 -15.77 12.93 36.69
CA PRO A 344 -15.02 12.81 35.45
C PRO A 344 -13.61 12.24 35.68
N ARG A 345 -13.14 11.40 34.76
CA ARG A 345 -11.74 10.98 34.59
C ARG A 345 -11.52 10.79 33.09
N GLY A 346 -10.46 11.25 32.45
CA GLY A 346 -9.21 11.84 32.88
C GLY A 346 -8.30 11.86 31.65
N GLY A 347 -7.49 12.90 31.52
CA GLY A 347 -6.53 13.06 30.42
C GLY A 347 -5.56 11.89 30.33
N GLY A 348 -5.46 11.31 29.13
CA GLY A 348 -4.50 10.28 28.76
C GLY A 348 -3.33 10.89 27.99
N ARG A 349 -2.15 10.80 28.59
CA ARG A 349 -0.87 11.36 28.19
C ARG A 349 -0.41 10.91 26.79
N ARG A 350 0.18 11.86 26.06
CA ARG A 350 1.07 11.65 24.91
C ARG A 350 2.21 10.70 25.30
N GLY A 351 2.21 9.52 24.69
CA GLY A 351 3.29 8.54 24.82
C GLY A 351 4.53 8.98 24.06
N THR A 352 5.62 9.10 24.80
CA THR A 352 7.00 9.25 24.34
C THR A 352 7.38 8.07 23.44
N TRP A 353 7.94 8.37 22.28
CA TRP A 353 8.32 7.40 21.25
C TRP A 353 9.52 6.54 21.71
N ASN A 354 9.34 5.22 21.61
CA ASN A 354 10.36 4.19 21.81
C ASN A 354 10.74 3.66 20.41
N PRO A 355 12.01 3.72 19.96
CA PRO A 355 12.40 3.28 18.63
C PRO A 355 12.42 1.75 18.58
N ARG A 356 11.28 1.13 18.24
CA ARG A 356 11.24 -0.24 17.73
C ARG A 356 10.70 -0.21 16.31
N THR A 357 11.60 0.02 15.37
CA THR A 357 11.48 -0.50 14.00
C THR A 357 11.19 -2.01 14.07
N PRO A 358 10.26 -2.55 13.26
CA PRO A 358 10.19 -3.98 13.06
C PRO A 358 11.39 -4.39 12.20
N ALA A 359 12.43 -4.92 12.86
CA ALA A 359 13.68 -5.35 12.24
C ALA A 359 13.64 -6.79 11.67
N ASN A 360 12.49 -7.45 11.61
CA ASN A 360 12.42 -8.87 11.23
C ASN A 360 11.55 -9.09 9.98
N TRP A 361 11.97 -8.54 8.85
CA TRP A 361 11.62 -9.11 7.55
C TRP A 361 12.89 -9.26 6.73
N THR A 362 13.45 -10.47 6.80
CA THR A 362 14.55 -10.94 5.96
C THR A 362 14.03 -12.18 5.26
N PRO A 363 13.82 -12.17 3.93
CA PRO A 363 13.56 -13.40 3.20
C PRO A 363 14.79 -14.32 3.32
N GLY A 364 14.54 -15.58 3.68
CA GLY A 364 15.58 -16.53 4.03
C GLY A 364 16.57 -16.80 2.90
N HIS A 365 17.86 -16.64 3.22
CA HIS A 365 18.94 -17.38 2.57
C HIS A 365 19.86 -17.94 3.67
N GLY A 366 20.38 -19.14 3.39
CA GLY A 366 21.00 -20.04 4.35
C GLY A 366 22.25 -19.51 5.06
N ARG A 367 22.57 -20.25 6.12
CA ARG A 367 23.77 -20.14 6.95
C ARG A 367 25.05 -19.90 6.14
N GLY A 368 25.85 -18.94 6.59
CA GLY A 368 27.30 -18.91 6.36
C GLY A 368 27.86 -17.51 6.19
N GLY A 369 28.84 -17.13 7.03
CA GLY A 369 29.73 -16.01 6.75
C GLY A 369 29.68 -14.86 7.77
N ASN A 370 30.38 -15.05 8.87
CA ASN A 370 30.72 -14.04 9.86
C ASN A 370 31.80 -13.10 9.28
N TYR A 371 31.51 -11.82 9.07
CA TYR A 371 32.53 -10.78 8.86
C TYR A 371 32.21 -9.59 9.77
N GLY A 372 32.90 -9.58 10.92
CA GLY A 372 32.91 -8.46 11.85
C GLY A 372 33.77 -7.31 11.33
N TRP A 373 33.24 -6.10 11.43
CA TRP A 373 33.98 -4.86 11.26
C TRP A 373 34.72 -4.55 12.56
N ALA A 374 36.05 -4.73 12.57
CA ALA A 374 36.92 -4.30 13.66
C ALA A 374 37.31 -2.83 13.44
N GLY A 375 36.70 -1.92 14.19
CA GLY A 375 37.16 -0.53 14.32
C GLY A 375 38.00 -0.39 15.59
N GLY A 376 39.33 -0.36 15.43
CA GLY A 376 40.27 -0.09 16.51
C GLY A 376 40.22 1.38 16.92
N GLN A 377 39.97 1.65 18.20
CA GLN A 377 40.21 2.94 18.84
C GLN A 377 41.60 2.92 19.47
N SER A 378 42.51 3.76 18.98
CA SER A 378 43.73 4.13 19.69
C SER A 378 43.51 5.47 20.39
N GLN A 379 43.56 5.47 21.72
CA GLN A 379 43.69 6.69 22.52
C GLN A 379 45.16 7.17 22.52
N PRO A 380 45.44 8.48 22.51
CA PRO A 380 46.77 8.99 22.76
C PRO A 380 47.07 9.08 24.28
N PRO A 381 48.34 9.03 24.69
CA PRO A 381 48.71 9.06 26.10
C PRO A 381 48.59 10.47 26.68
N ARG A 382 48.16 10.53 27.94
CA ARG A 382 48.17 11.74 28.78
C ARG A 382 49.57 12.01 29.32
N TRP A 383 49.90 13.28 29.42
CA TRP A 383 50.83 13.83 30.43
C TRP A 383 50.00 14.48 31.53
#